data_AF-A0A2B8A1S4-F1
#
_entry.id   AF-A0A2B8A1S4-F1
#
_cell.length_a   1.000
_cell.length_b   1.000
_cell.length_c   1.000
_cell.angle_alpha   90.00
_cell.angle_beta   90.00
_cell.angle_gamma   90.00
#
_symmetry.space_group_name_H-M   'P 1'
#
loop_
_entity.id
_entity.type
_entity.pdbx_description
1 polymer ?
#
loop_
_entity_poly.entity_id
_entity_poly.type
_entity_poly.pdbx_seq_one_letter_code
_entity_poly.pdbx_strand_id
1 'polypeptide(L)' 'MPVKFICVANSRKEGGRCAAGIEVDSDDKPITINGRPKWSRPIGNTPHGEIPNHLAAPFRLLKIIELEVTEIKN' A
#
# COMPACT_ATOMS: atom_id res chain seq x y z
N MET A 1 -7.95 9.65 -5.47
CA MET A 1 -7.65 8.86 -6.68
C MET A 1 -7.38 7.46 -6.19
N PRO A 2 -8.12 6.45 -6.66
CA PRO A 2 -7.97 5.09 -6.18
C PRO A 2 -6.63 4.53 -6.67
N VAL A 3 -5.90 3.90 -5.75
CA VAL A 3 -4.70 3.11 -6.06
C VAL A 3 -4.96 1.69 -5.63
N LYS A 4 -4.70 0.74 -6.53
CA LYS A 4 -4.73 -0.69 -6.26
C LYS A 4 -3.31 -1.23 -6.16
N PHE A 5 -3.04 -2.05 -5.16
CA PHE A 5 -1.77 -2.77 -5.06
C PHE A 5 -1.93 -4.16 -4.47
N ILE A 6 -1.08 -5.09 -4.90
CA ILE A 6 -0.91 -6.39 -4.26
C ILE A 6 -0.12 -6.18 -2.97
N CYS A 7 -0.71 -6.46 -1.83
CA CYS A 7 -0.06 -6.31 -0.53
C CYS A 7 1.04 -7.37 -0.36
N VAL A 8 2.30 -6.94 -0.32
CA VAL A 8 3.46 -7.84 -0.12
C VAL A 8 4.08 -7.67 1.26
N ALA A 9 3.72 -6.61 1.99
CA ALA A 9 4.10 -6.41 3.38
C ALA A 9 2.93 -5.83 4.18
N ASN A 10 2.73 -6.36 5.40
CA ASN A 10 1.88 -5.78 6.44
C ASN A 10 2.41 -6.19 7.82
N SER A 11 3.38 -5.44 8.33
CA SER A 11 4.04 -5.70 9.61
C SER A 11 3.69 -4.65 10.66
N ARG A 12 3.73 -5.02 11.95
CA ARG A 12 3.55 -4.06 13.05
C ARG A 12 4.78 -3.14 13.13
N LYS A 13 4.54 -1.84 13.36
CA LYS A 13 5.57 -0.83 13.62
C LYS A 13 5.00 0.26 14.54
N GLU A 14 5.68 0.55 15.65
CA GLU A 14 5.39 1.69 16.57
C GLU A 14 3.89 1.94 16.83
N GLY A 15 3.16 0.93 17.32
CA GLY A 15 1.73 1.06 17.63
C GLY A 15 0.77 1.00 16.42
N GLY A 16 1.27 1.07 15.18
CA GLY A 16 0.53 0.88 13.93
C GLY A 16 1.11 -0.22 13.05
N ARG A 17 0.92 -0.08 11.72
CA ARG A 17 1.39 -1.03 10.71
C ARG A 17 2.11 -0.34 9.56
N CYS A 18 3.14 -0.99 9.04
CA CYS A 18 3.73 -0.68 7.74
C CYS A 18 3.14 -1.61 6.69
N ALA A 19 2.58 -1.03 5.63
CA ALA A 19 2.14 -1.77 4.46
C ALA A 19 2.94 -1.36 3.23
N ALA A 20 3.16 -2.31 2.32
CA ALA A 20 3.76 -2.05 1.01
C ALA A 20 3.24 -3.06 -0.01
N GLY A 21 3.32 -2.68 -1.28
CA GLY A 21 2.81 -3.48 -2.37
C GLY A 21 3.29 -3.08 -3.74
N ILE A 22 2.90 -3.88 -4.71
CA ILE A 22 3.12 -3.62 -6.14
C ILE A 22 1.82 -3.09 -6.71
N GLU A 23 1.85 -1.91 -7.33
CA GLU A 23 0.67 -1.33 -7.96
C GLU A 23 0.18 -2.18 -9.13
N VAL A 24 -1.13 -2.25 -9.28
CA VAL A 24 -1.80 -2.96 -10.39
C VAL A 24 -2.73 -2.02 -11.15
N ASP A 25 -2.94 -2.33 -12.43
CA ASP A 25 -3.88 -1.61 -13.28
C ASP A 25 -5.33 -2.04 -13.03
N SER A 26 -6.26 -1.61 -13.90
CA SER A 26 -7.68 -1.96 -13.81
C SER A 26 -7.98 -3.44 -14.05
N ASP A 27 -7.06 -4.17 -14.69
CA ASP A 27 -7.15 -5.61 -14.97
C ASP A 27 -6.40 -6.44 -13.92
N ASP A 28 -6.00 -5.83 -12.80
CA ASP A 28 -5.21 -6.44 -11.72
C ASP A 28 -3.81 -6.91 -12.18
N LYS A 29 -3.27 -6.34 -13.27
CA LYS A 29 -1.92 -6.67 -13.76
C LYS A 29 -0.88 -5.72 -13.14
N PRO A 30 0.33 -6.20 -12.78
CA PRO A 30 1.39 -5.35 -12.24
C PRO A 30 1.77 -4.21 -13.19
N ILE A 31 1.75 -2.97 -12.68
CA ILE A 31 2.26 -1.82 -13.41
C ILE A 31 3.78 -1.86 -13.36
N THR A 32 4.44 -1.74 -14.51
CA THR A 32 5.91 -1.70 -14.60
C THR A 32 6.41 -0.34 -15.05
N ILE A 33 7.43 0.18 -14.37
CA ILE A 33 8.17 1.39 -14.75
C ILE A 33 9.63 0.97 -15.01
N ASN A 34 10.17 1.29 -16.18
CA ASN A 34 11.54 0.95 -16.58
C ASN A 34 11.88 -0.54 -16.37
N GLY A 35 10.95 -1.43 -16.73
CA GLY A 35 11.11 -2.88 -16.61
C GLY A 35 11.04 -3.44 -15.19
N ARG A 36 10.67 -2.62 -14.18
CA ARG A 36 10.52 -3.04 -12.79
C ARG A 36 9.10 -2.79 -12.29
N PRO A 37 8.55 -3.62 -11.39
CA PRO A 37 7.24 -3.37 -10.79
C PRO A 37 7.22 -2.02 -10.07
N LYS A 38 6.15 -1.25 -10.23
CA LYS A 38 5.92 -0.01 -9.51
C LYS A 38 5.55 -0.34 -8.06
N TRP A 39 6.40 0.06 -7.13
CA TRP A 39 6.14 -0.12 -5.70
C TRP A 39 5.31 1.04 -5.16
N SER A 40 4.38 0.71 -4.27
CA SER A 40 3.64 1.67 -3.47
C SER A 40 3.72 1.32 -1.99
N ARG A 41 3.86 2.36 -1.18
CA ARG A 41 3.91 2.27 0.26
C ARG A 41 2.93 3.31 0.83
N PRO A 42 1.68 2.93 1.14
CA PRO A 42 0.78 3.83 1.82
C PRO A 42 1.33 4.19 3.20
N ILE A 43 1.20 5.46 3.57
CA ILE A 43 1.61 6.00 4.87
C ILE A 43 0.44 6.73 5.52
N GLY A 44 0.30 6.60 6.83
CA GLY A 44 -0.66 7.38 7.61
C GLY A 44 -0.15 8.79 7.90
N ASN A 45 -1.06 9.72 8.23
CA ASN A 45 -0.68 11.00 8.82
C ASN A 45 -0.44 10.84 10.32
N THR A 46 0.64 10.13 10.65
CA THR A 46 1.05 9.80 12.02
C THR A 46 2.55 10.10 12.17
N PRO A 47 3.09 10.19 13.41
CA PRO A 47 4.48 10.58 13.64
C PRO A 47 5.52 9.73 12.90
N HIS A 48 5.25 8.45 12.62
CA HIS A 48 6.19 7.55 11.94
C HIS A 48 5.66 7.03 10.59
N GLY A 49 4.58 7.63 10.06
CA GLY A 49 3.92 7.23 8.82
C GLY A 49 3.26 5.85 8.87
N GLU A 50 3.11 5.29 10.06
CA GLU A 50 2.40 4.05 10.32
C GLU A 50 0.90 4.19 10.04
N ILE A 51 0.30 3.14 9.49
CA ILE A 51 -1.13 3.09 9.28
C ILE A 51 -1.78 2.59 10.58
N PRO A 52 -2.82 3.26 11.10
CA PRO A 52 -3.57 2.78 12.26
C PRO A 52 -4.01 1.32 12.12
N ASN A 53 -3.88 0.54 13.20
CA ASN A 53 -4.14 -0.90 13.18
C ASN A 53 -5.52 -1.27 12.63
N HIS A 54 -6.56 -0.53 12.98
CA HIS A 54 -7.93 -0.82 12.54
C HIS A 54 -8.10 -0.70 11.03
N LEU A 55 -7.31 0.16 10.36
CA LEU A 55 -7.33 0.32 8.90
C LEU A 55 -6.47 -0.73 8.19
N ALA A 56 -5.30 -1.06 8.74
CA ALA A 56 -4.36 -1.98 8.10
C ALA A 56 -4.53 -3.46 8.50
N ALA A 57 -5.30 -3.78 9.54
CA ALA A 57 -5.59 -5.16 9.93
C ALA A 57 -6.24 -6.01 8.81
N PRO A 58 -7.13 -5.47 7.96
CA PRO A 58 -7.68 -6.20 6.82
C PRO A 58 -6.70 -6.45 5.67
N PHE A 59 -5.53 -5.79 5.63
CA PHE A 59 -4.59 -5.90 4.52
C PHE A 59 -3.86 -7.25 4.59
N ARG A 60 -4.41 -8.26 3.92
CA ARG A 60 -3.80 -9.59 3.87
C ARG A 60 -2.73 -9.65 2.79
N LEU A 61 -1.64 -10.36 3.08
CA LEU A 61 -0.61 -10.63 2.09
C LEU A 61 -1.20 -11.31 0.85
N LEU A 62 -0.68 -10.92 -0.32
CA LEU A 62 -1.08 -11.40 -1.64
C LEU A 62 -2.54 -11.12 -2.03
N LYS A 63 -3.20 -10.19 -1.32
CA LYS A 63 -4.49 -9.64 -1.72
C LYS A 63 -4.31 -8.26 -2.35
N ILE A 64 -5.20 -7.95 -3.28
CA ILE A 64 -5.32 -6.61 -3.86
C ILE A 64 -6.04 -5.73 -2.87
N ILE A 65 -5.41 -4.62 -2.53
CA ILE A 65 -5.96 -3.58 -1.66
C ILE A 65 -6.18 -2.35 -2.52
N GLU A 66 -7.40 -1.83 -2.45
CA GLU A 66 -7.77 -0.56 -3.07
C GLU A 66 -7.86 0.51 -1.98
N LEU A 67 -7.14 1.62 -2.18
CA LEU A 67 -7.12 2.75 -1.26
C LEU A 67 -7.46 4.03 -2.01
N GLU A 68 -8.28 4.88 -1.38
CA GLU A 68 -8.38 6.27 -1.78
C GLU A 68 -7.17 7.06 -1.25
N VAL A 69 -6.31 7.49 -2.16
CA VAL A 69 -5.11 8.26 -1.82
C VAL A 69 -5.43 9.75 -1.85
N THR A 70 -5.08 10.44 -0.76
CA THR A 70 -5.26 11.89 -0.61
C THR A 70 -4.10 12.70 -1.16
N GLU A 71 -2.87 12.15 -1.12
CA GLU A 71 -1.65 12.82 -1.57
C GLU A 71 -0.62 11.78 -2.08
N ILE A 72 0.11 12.09 -3.15
CA ILE A 72 1.23 11.30 -3.64
C ILE A 72 2.51 12.06 -3.35
N LYS A 73 3.41 11.46 -2.55
CA LYS A 73 4.76 11.99 -2.29
C LYS A 73 5.77 11.21 -3.14
N ASN A 74 6.52 11.94 -3.96
CA ASN A 74 7.59 11.41 -4.82
C ASN A 74 8.94 11.41 -4.09
#